data_AF-A0A1F5ILX9-F1
#
_entry.id   AF-A0A1F5ILX9-F1
#
_cell.length_a   1.000
_cell.length_b   1.000
_cell.length_c   1.000
_cell.angle_alpha   90.00
_cell.angle_beta   90.00
_cell.angle_gamma   90.00
#
_symmetry.space_group_name_H-M   'P 1'
#
loop_
_entity.id
_entity.type
_entity.pdbx_description
1 polymer ?
#
loop_
_entity_poly.entity_id
_entity_poly.type
_entity_poly.pdbx_seq_one_letter_code
_entity_poly.pdbx_strand_id
1 'polypeptide(L)'
;MSRKLDSRTIFIVWVILFFLITIAFLLFKEKQHEPLDRPVGEGTNYTLDYVQLKKFINQLKTENPKSVYNQLIRDTANSPFRTRHDLAHIFGKALYQVKKASGISVCDSNLSFGCYHGLFSEAITKEGITIIPLLDKSCDEAGQSLYTGCQHGIGHGLVEYYGRNKISEALEQCKKIQKNLLVGCSSGVFMEYFVPNPPVEDDARKLFNDNDPFLPCKTIKAPFVNSCILEIPRLWRTTSKDFNKFRNNCLRLNHSDQQKSCFRGLGYITMNSVKPDPNFSLSTCLKMPDEQTKLFCLAGATWGYKTIDQTEITVEAIKSLCKHSYDEKKCVELSNLNLDRI
;
A
#
# COMPACT_ATOMS: atom_id res chain seq x y z
N MET A 1 33.04 -21.13 -55.75
CA MET A 1 33.43 -22.46 -55.24
C MET A 1 32.79 -22.64 -53.86
N SER A 2 31.59 -23.24 -53.82
CA SER A 2 30.83 -23.41 -52.57
C SER A 2 31.40 -24.59 -51.79
N ARG A 3 32.08 -24.32 -50.66
CA ARG A 3 32.51 -25.37 -49.73
C ARG A 3 31.26 -25.89 -49.03
N LYS A 4 30.74 -27.03 -49.50
CA LYS A 4 29.74 -27.81 -48.77
C LYS A 4 30.37 -28.20 -47.43
N LEU A 5 29.78 -27.75 -46.32
CA LEU A 5 30.16 -28.24 -45.00
C LEU A 5 29.89 -29.75 -44.96
N ASP A 6 30.88 -30.52 -44.50
CA ASP A 6 30.71 -31.95 -44.30
C ASP A 6 29.71 -32.22 -43.16
N SER A 7 29.02 -33.36 -43.23
CA SER A 7 27.99 -33.77 -42.27
C SER A 7 28.46 -33.79 -40.82
N ARG A 8 29.75 -34.06 -40.55
CA ARG A 8 30.33 -34.02 -39.20
C ARG A 8 30.43 -32.59 -38.69
N THR A 9 30.83 -31.65 -39.56
CA THR A 9 30.89 -30.23 -39.20
C THR A 9 29.50 -29.68 -38.88
N ILE A 10 28.48 -30.07 -39.65
CA ILE A 10 27.08 -29.70 -39.40
C ILE A 10 26.61 -30.26 -38.05
N PHE A 11 26.88 -31.54 -37.77
CA PHE A 11 26.51 -32.18 -36.51
C PHE A 11 27.13 -31.49 -35.29
N ILE A 12 28.42 -31.16 -35.35
CA ILE A 12 29.12 -30.45 -34.26
C ILE A 12 28.51 -29.07 -34.00
N VAL A 13 28.18 -28.33 -35.06
CA VAL A 13 27.54 -27.01 -34.92
C VAL A 13 26.17 -27.13 -34.25
N TRP A 14 25.37 -28.14 -34.60
CA TRP A 14 24.07 -28.39 -33.96
C TRP A 14 24.18 -28.78 -32.48
N VAL A 15 25.17 -29.60 -32.13
CA VAL A 15 25.43 -29.98 -30.73
C VAL A 15 25.82 -28.75 -29.91
N ILE A 16 26.69 -27.89 -30.45
CA ILE A 16 27.10 -26.64 -29.79
C ILE A 16 25.90 -25.69 -29.63
N LEU A 17 25.09 -25.51 -30.68
CA LEU A 17 23.88 -24.69 -30.62
C LEU A 17 22.87 -25.21 -29.59
N PHE A 18 22.66 -26.51 -29.52
CA PHE A 18 21.79 -27.13 -28.52
C PHE A 18 22.31 -26.91 -27.09
N PHE A 19 23.63 -27.03 -26.89
CA PHE A 19 24.27 -26.73 -25.60
C PHE A 19 24.15 -25.25 -25.22
N LEU A 20 24.33 -24.34 -26.17
CA LEU A 20 24.17 -22.90 -25.92
C LEU A 20 22.72 -22.53 -25.61
N ILE A 21 21.74 -23.14 -26.29
CA ILE A 21 20.31 -22.92 -26.04
C ILE A 21 19.91 -23.49 -24.67
N THR A 22 20.41 -24.67 -24.29
CA THR A 22 20.14 -25.25 -22.97
C THR A 22 20.81 -24.47 -21.84
N ILE A 23 22.05 -24.01 -22.02
CA ILE A 23 22.71 -23.11 -21.06
C ILE A 23 21.95 -21.79 -20.97
N ALA A 24 21.54 -21.19 -22.10
CA ALA A 24 20.70 -20.00 -22.09
C ALA A 24 19.37 -20.27 -21.37
N PHE A 25 18.70 -21.40 -21.61
CA PHE A 25 17.47 -21.76 -20.92
C PHE A 25 17.67 -22.00 -19.42
N LEU A 26 18.84 -22.49 -19.00
CA LEU A 26 19.19 -22.63 -17.59
C LEU A 26 19.56 -21.30 -16.92
N LEU A 27 20.20 -20.39 -17.65
CA LEU A 27 20.54 -19.04 -17.18
C LEU A 27 19.34 -18.08 -17.19
N PHE A 28 18.42 -18.25 -18.15
CA PHE A 28 17.16 -17.54 -18.32
C PHE A 28 15.96 -18.30 -17.77
N LYS A 29 16.18 -19.41 -17.04
CA LYS A 29 15.16 -19.91 -16.12
C LYS A 29 15.05 -18.82 -15.07
N GLU A 30 14.16 -17.87 -15.35
CA GLU A 30 13.69 -16.83 -14.46
C GLU A 30 13.65 -17.50 -13.10
N LYS A 31 14.50 -17.02 -12.17
CA LYS A 31 14.50 -17.50 -10.79
C LYS A 31 13.03 -17.51 -10.43
N GLN A 32 12.42 -18.70 -10.39
CA GLN A 32 11.12 -18.85 -9.78
C GLN A 32 11.39 -18.28 -8.41
N HIS A 33 10.76 -17.14 -8.12
CA HIS A 33 10.79 -16.57 -6.81
C HIS A 33 10.31 -17.71 -5.93
N GLU A 34 11.25 -18.35 -5.22
CA GLU A 34 10.88 -19.16 -4.07
C GLU A 34 9.97 -18.23 -3.28
N PRO A 35 8.69 -18.59 -3.08
CA PRO A 35 7.87 -17.84 -2.17
C PRO A 35 8.71 -17.73 -0.90
N LEU A 36 8.85 -16.51 -0.42
CA LEU A 36 9.57 -16.21 0.80
C LEU A 36 9.00 -17.07 1.92
N ASP A 37 9.56 -18.27 2.12
CA ASP A 37 9.52 -19.00 3.37
C ASP A 37 10.42 -18.20 4.32
N ARG A 38 9.90 -17.04 4.73
CA ARG A 38 10.49 -16.30 5.84
C ARG A 38 10.19 -17.11 7.11
N PRO A 39 11.17 -17.30 7.99
CA PRO A 39 10.85 -17.49 9.40
C PRO A 39 10.25 -16.17 9.87
N VAL A 40 8.93 -16.17 10.04
CA VAL A 40 8.16 -14.97 10.35
C VAL A 40 8.13 -14.72 11.84
N GLY A 41 8.21 -13.43 12.16
CA GLY A 41 8.33 -12.91 13.52
C GLY A 41 7.24 -13.41 14.46
N GLU A 42 7.63 -13.51 15.73
CA GLU A 42 6.77 -13.85 16.85
C GLU A 42 5.56 -12.91 16.87
N GLY A 43 4.38 -13.41 16.51
CA GLY A 43 3.15 -12.64 16.55
C GLY A 43 2.02 -13.13 15.64
N THR A 44 2.34 -13.86 14.56
CA THR A 44 1.32 -14.49 13.71
C THR A 44 1.07 -15.93 14.16
N ASN A 45 -0.12 -16.22 14.68
CA ASN A 45 -0.54 -17.61 14.87
C ASN A 45 -0.90 -18.18 13.48
N TYR A 46 0.10 -18.67 12.77
CA TYR A 46 -0.01 -19.28 11.44
C TYR A 46 -1.19 -20.22 11.26
N THR A 47 -1.44 -21.01 12.29
CA THR A 47 -2.55 -21.95 12.33
C THR A 47 -3.89 -21.22 12.25
N LEU A 48 -4.03 -20.08 12.93
CA LEU A 48 -5.25 -19.26 12.91
C LEU A 48 -5.47 -18.65 11.53
N ASP A 49 -4.44 -18.07 10.91
CA ASP A 49 -4.56 -17.44 9.58
C ASP A 49 -4.95 -18.47 8.52
N TYR A 50 -4.33 -19.66 8.55
CA TYR A 50 -4.66 -20.75 7.66
C TYR A 50 -6.09 -21.27 7.85
N VAL A 51 -6.56 -21.37 9.10
CA VAL A 51 -7.93 -21.77 9.43
C VAL A 51 -8.93 -20.75 8.90
N GLN A 52 -8.68 -19.46 9.10
CA GLN A 52 -9.56 -18.39 8.59
C GLN A 52 -9.55 -18.33 7.06
N LEU A 53 -8.38 -18.48 6.43
CA LEU A 53 -8.26 -18.54 4.97
C LEU A 53 -9.12 -19.67 4.39
N LYS A 54 -8.98 -20.89 4.93
CA LYS A 54 -9.81 -22.04 4.52
C LYS A 54 -11.29 -21.80 4.74
N LYS A 55 -11.67 -21.24 5.89
CA LYS A 55 -13.06 -20.90 6.20
C LYS A 55 -13.63 -19.98 5.14
N PHE A 56 -12.97 -18.86 4.83
CA PHE A 56 -13.46 -17.92 3.82
C PHE A 56 -13.51 -18.54 2.43
N ILE A 57 -12.50 -19.33 2.03
CA ILE A 57 -12.53 -20.03 0.72
C ILE A 57 -13.77 -20.92 0.61
N ASN A 58 -14.12 -21.67 1.66
CA ASN A 58 -15.29 -22.54 1.65
C ASN A 58 -16.59 -21.73 1.55
N GLN A 59 -16.73 -20.64 2.31
CA GLN A 59 -17.90 -19.76 2.22
C GLN A 59 -18.02 -19.13 0.83
N LEU A 60 -16.92 -18.63 0.27
CA LEU A 60 -16.91 -17.96 -1.04
C LEU A 60 -17.21 -18.88 -2.23
N LYS A 61 -17.09 -20.21 -2.05
CA LYS A 61 -17.48 -21.20 -3.06
C LYS A 61 -19.00 -21.38 -3.13
N THR A 62 -19.71 -21.19 -2.02
CA THR A 62 -21.14 -21.50 -1.90
C THR A 62 -22.03 -20.29 -1.70
N GLU A 63 -21.48 -19.17 -1.23
CA GLU A 63 -22.22 -17.97 -0.84
C GLU A 63 -21.87 -16.75 -1.71
N ASN A 64 -22.73 -15.73 -1.66
CA ASN A 64 -22.45 -14.46 -2.33
C ASN A 64 -21.25 -13.74 -1.65
N PRO A 65 -20.17 -13.38 -2.39
CA PRO A 65 -18.98 -12.79 -1.79
C PRO A 65 -19.19 -11.50 -1.00
N LYS A 66 -20.08 -10.61 -1.48
CA LYS A 66 -20.38 -9.36 -0.77
C LYS A 66 -21.12 -9.64 0.54
N SER A 67 -21.99 -10.65 0.56
CA SER A 67 -22.64 -11.10 1.80
C SER A 67 -21.61 -11.59 2.82
N VAL A 68 -20.65 -12.43 2.41
CA VAL A 68 -19.59 -12.95 3.31
C VAL A 68 -18.71 -11.80 3.82
N TYR A 69 -18.34 -10.85 2.96
CA TYR A 69 -17.56 -9.68 3.37
C TYR A 69 -18.31 -8.80 4.37
N ASN A 70 -19.58 -8.50 4.09
CA ASN A 70 -20.43 -7.74 5.01
C ASN A 70 -20.66 -8.48 6.33
N GLN A 71 -20.73 -9.81 6.30
CA GLN A 71 -20.80 -10.63 7.50
C GLN A 71 -19.52 -10.54 8.32
N LEU A 72 -18.33 -10.62 7.69
CA LEU A 72 -17.06 -10.38 8.39
C LEU A 72 -17.08 -9.03 9.12
N ILE A 73 -17.51 -7.95 8.46
CA ILE A 73 -17.59 -6.61 9.07
C ILE A 73 -18.53 -6.61 10.28
N ARG A 74 -19.71 -7.23 10.16
CA ARG A 74 -20.69 -7.30 11.26
C ARG A 74 -20.21 -8.16 12.43
N ASP A 75 -19.74 -9.38 12.14
CA ASP A 75 -19.35 -10.36 13.16
C ASP A 75 -18.13 -9.90 13.95
N THR A 76 -17.30 -9.03 13.35
CA THR A 76 -16.09 -8.47 13.98
C THR A 76 -16.26 -7.02 14.44
N ALA A 77 -17.48 -6.47 14.42
CA ALA A 77 -17.74 -5.08 14.80
C ALA A 77 -17.25 -4.73 16.23
N ASN A 78 -17.31 -5.69 17.15
CA ASN A 78 -16.85 -5.54 18.53
C ASN A 78 -15.41 -6.01 18.77
N SER A 79 -14.71 -6.50 17.73
CA SER A 79 -13.31 -6.91 17.84
C SER A 79 -12.37 -5.70 17.72
N PRO A 80 -11.15 -5.77 18.28
CA PRO A 80 -10.15 -4.72 18.08
C PRO A 80 -9.95 -4.44 16.59
N PHE A 81 -9.83 -3.15 16.20
CA PHE A 81 -9.68 -2.76 14.79
C PHE A 81 -8.59 -3.55 14.08
N ARG A 82 -7.44 -3.74 14.74
CA ARG A 82 -6.32 -4.49 14.18
C ARG A 82 -6.72 -5.91 13.77
N THR A 83 -7.46 -6.62 14.63
CA THR A 83 -7.93 -7.99 14.37
C THR A 83 -8.86 -8.04 13.17
N ARG A 84 -9.85 -7.14 13.09
CA ARG A 84 -10.80 -7.11 11.95
C ARG A 84 -10.13 -6.66 10.64
N HIS A 85 -9.17 -5.74 10.70
CA HIS A 85 -8.34 -5.36 9.56
C HIS A 85 -7.49 -6.53 9.04
N ASP A 86 -6.80 -7.24 9.94
CA ASP A 86 -6.01 -8.42 9.57
C ASP A 86 -6.90 -9.55 9.01
N LEU A 87 -8.10 -9.76 9.56
CA LEU A 87 -9.09 -10.69 8.96
C LEU A 87 -9.55 -10.24 7.57
N ALA A 88 -9.65 -8.94 7.31
CA ALA A 88 -9.96 -8.41 5.98
C ALA A 88 -8.85 -8.75 4.97
N HIS A 89 -7.57 -8.72 5.38
CA HIS A 89 -6.46 -9.19 4.55
C HIS A 89 -6.66 -10.67 4.19
N ILE A 90 -6.95 -11.52 5.17
CA ILE A 90 -7.15 -12.96 4.95
C ILE A 90 -8.35 -13.22 4.03
N PHE A 91 -9.45 -12.48 4.22
CA PHE A 91 -10.62 -12.52 3.34
C PHE A 91 -10.25 -12.13 1.90
N GLY A 92 -9.49 -11.05 1.70
CA GLY A 92 -9.01 -10.61 0.39
C GLY A 92 -8.21 -11.70 -0.34
N LYS A 93 -7.30 -12.37 0.38
CA LYS A 93 -6.54 -13.52 -0.15
C LYS A 93 -7.48 -14.65 -0.59
N ALA A 94 -8.41 -15.05 0.28
CA ALA A 94 -9.42 -16.06 -0.03
C ALA A 94 -10.26 -15.70 -1.27
N LEU A 95 -10.68 -14.44 -1.34
CA LEU A 95 -11.48 -13.88 -2.41
C LEU A 95 -10.77 -13.97 -3.75
N TYR A 96 -9.48 -13.63 -3.82
CA TYR A 96 -8.72 -13.80 -5.06
C TYR A 96 -8.61 -15.27 -5.46
N GLN A 97 -8.36 -16.18 -4.51
CA GLN A 97 -8.25 -17.61 -4.81
C GLN A 97 -9.52 -18.18 -5.45
N VAL A 98 -10.69 -17.65 -5.10
CA VAL A 98 -11.98 -18.15 -5.59
C VAL A 98 -12.52 -17.35 -6.78
N LYS A 99 -12.37 -16.02 -6.78
CA LYS A 99 -13.00 -15.11 -7.76
C LYS A 99 -12.00 -14.42 -8.67
N LYS A 100 -10.70 -14.54 -8.43
CA LYS A 100 -9.65 -13.86 -9.21
C LYS A 100 -9.90 -12.35 -9.26
N ALA A 101 -9.52 -11.68 -10.36
CA ALA A 101 -9.70 -10.24 -10.54
C ALA A 101 -11.17 -9.79 -10.40
N SER A 102 -12.16 -10.64 -10.72
CA SER A 102 -13.57 -10.29 -10.56
C SER A 102 -13.97 -10.00 -9.10
N GLY A 103 -13.20 -10.50 -8.13
CA GLY A 103 -13.39 -10.24 -6.71
C GLY A 103 -13.15 -8.79 -6.29
N ILE A 104 -12.43 -7.98 -7.08
CA ILE A 104 -12.08 -6.59 -6.73
C ILE A 104 -13.31 -5.77 -6.33
N SER A 105 -14.43 -5.94 -7.05
CA SER A 105 -15.69 -5.23 -6.80
C SER A 105 -16.37 -5.56 -5.46
N VAL A 106 -15.95 -6.63 -4.78
CA VAL A 106 -16.47 -7.04 -3.47
C VAL A 106 -15.88 -6.19 -2.35
N CYS A 107 -14.60 -5.83 -2.48
CA CYS A 107 -13.87 -5.04 -1.51
C CYS A 107 -14.31 -3.57 -1.53
N ASP A 108 -14.17 -2.88 -0.41
CA ASP A 108 -14.35 -1.44 -0.30
C ASP A 108 -13.33 -0.84 0.69
N SER A 109 -13.52 0.42 1.07
CA SER A 109 -12.61 1.11 1.99
C SER A 109 -12.77 0.71 3.45
N ASN A 110 -13.80 -0.06 3.82
CA ASN A 110 -14.00 -0.51 5.20
C ASN A 110 -12.78 -1.29 5.68
N LEU A 111 -12.52 -1.20 6.99
CA LEU A 111 -11.35 -1.83 7.59
C LEU A 111 -10.04 -1.34 6.96
N SER A 112 -9.97 -0.06 6.59
CA SER A 112 -8.81 0.59 5.96
C SER A 112 -8.26 -0.18 4.76
N PHE A 113 -9.14 -0.49 3.80
CA PHE A 113 -8.79 -1.18 2.54
C PHE A 113 -8.20 -2.59 2.72
N GLY A 114 -8.33 -3.20 3.90
CA GLY A 114 -7.67 -4.48 4.17
C GLY A 114 -8.06 -5.62 3.21
N CYS A 115 -9.30 -5.63 2.72
CA CYS A 115 -9.74 -6.58 1.67
C CYS A 115 -8.93 -6.44 0.38
N TYR A 116 -8.70 -5.20 -0.07
CA TYR A 116 -7.90 -4.93 -1.26
C TYR A 116 -6.46 -5.36 -1.07
N HIS A 117 -5.85 -5.03 0.08
CA HIS A 117 -4.46 -5.42 0.37
C HIS A 117 -4.27 -6.93 0.21
N GLY A 118 -5.10 -7.73 0.90
CA GLY A 118 -5.03 -9.19 0.80
C GLY A 118 -5.26 -9.72 -0.61
N LEU A 119 -6.23 -9.16 -1.34
CA LEU A 119 -6.57 -9.58 -2.70
C LEU A 119 -5.41 -9.36 -3.67
N PHE A 120 -4.79 -8.17 -3.65
CA PHE A 120 -3.71 -7.84 -4.57
C PHE A 120 -2.39 -8.51 -4.22
N SER A 121 -2.08 -8.63 -2.92
CA SER A 121 -0.92 -9.41 -2.47
C SER A 121 -1.01 -10.86 -2.93
N GLU A 122 -2.18 -11.50 -2.81
CA GLU A 122 -2.40 -12.87 -3.31
C GLU A 122 -2.26 -12.95 -4.84
N ALA A 123 -2.84 -11.97 -5.55
CA ALA A 123 -2.81 -11.92 -7.01
C ALA A 123 -1.41 -11.86 -7.58
N ILE A 124 -0.63 -10.88 -7.13
CA ILE A 124 0.71 -10.62 -7.65
C ILE A 124 1.67 -11.71 -7.21
N THR A 125 1.55 -12.23 -5.98
CA THR A 125 2.38 -13.34 -5.51
C THR A 125 2.18 -14.62 -6.32
N LYS A 126 0.94 -14.92 -6.74
CA LYS A 126 0.62 -16.14 -7.50
C LYS A 126 0.86 -16.02 -9.00
N GLU A 127 0.55 -14.87 -9.58
CA GLU A 127 0.50 -14.71 -11.03
C GLU A 127 1.67 -13.86 -11.57
N GLY A 128 2.48 -13.31 -10.67
CA GLY A 128 3.60 -12.43 -11.01
C GLY A 128 3.14 -11.07 -11.52
N ILE A 129 4.11 -10.27 -11.96
CA ILE A 129 3.87 -8.87 -12.37
C ILE A 129 3.03 -8.72 -13.64
N THR A 130 2.87 -9.78 -14.42
CA THR A 130 2.07 -9.77 -15.66
C THR A 130 0.59 -9.55 -15.40
N ILE A 131 0.11 -9.76 -14.18
CA ILE A 131 -1.30 -9.55 -13.80
C ILE A 131 -1.64 -8.07 -13.59
N ILE A 132 -0.64 -7.20 -13.39
CA ILE A 132 -0.84 -5.80 -12.99
C ILE A 132 -1.75 -5.01 -13.94
N PRO A 133 -1.58 -5.09 -15.28
CA PRO A 133 -2.48 -4.38 -16.21
C PRO A 133 -3.94 -4.84 -16.08
N LEU A 134 -4.19 -6.12 -15.80
CA LEU A 134 -5.54 -6.62 -15.56
C LEU A 134 -6.11 -6.07 -14.26
N LEU A 135 -5.31 -6.05 -13.18
CA LEU A 135 -5.73 -5.52 -11.89
C LEU A 135 -6.06 -4.02 -11.98
N ASP A 136 -5.22 -3.23 -12.64
CA ASP A 136 -5.45 -1.80 -12.84
C ASP A 136 -6.70 -1.52 -13.68
N LYS A 137 -6.92 -2.31 -14.74
CA LYS A 137 -8.16 -2.23 -15.51
C LYS A 137 -9.38 -2.56 -14.65
N SER A 138 -9.31 -3.60 -13.82
CA SER A 138 -10.40 -3.93 -12.88
C SER A 138 -10.60 -2.87 -11.80
N CYS A 139 -9.53 -2.15 -11.39
CA CYS A 139 -9.66 -0.97 -10.54
C CYS A 139 -10.47 0.12 -11.24
N ASP A 140 -10.21 0.39 -12.52
CA ASP A 140 -10.96 1.37 -13.31
C ASP A 140 -12.45 0.99 -13.41
N GLU A 141 -12.72 -0.29 -13.67
CA GLU A 141 -14.08 -0.84 -13.79
C GLU A 141 -14.85 -0.83 -12.44
N ALA A 142 -14.15 -0.93 -11.30
CA ALA A 142 -14.75 -0.82 -9.98
C ALA A 142 -15.26 0.60 -9.64
N GLY A 143 -14.82 1.62 -10.39
CA GLY A 143 -15.33 2.97 -10.30
C GLY A 143 -14.40 3.97 -9.61
N GLN A 144 -14.65 5.25 -9.87
CA GLN A 144 -13.72 6.32 -9.50
C GLN A 144 -13.49 6.42 -7.98
N SER A 145 -14.52 6.23 -7.14
CA SER A 145 -14.35 6.35 -5.68
C SER A 145 -13.40 5.30 -5.09
N LEU A 146 -13.23 4.15 -5.75
CA LEU A 146 -12.43 3.02 -5.28
C LEU A 146 -11.06 2.94 -5.94
N TYR A 147 -10.89 3.53 -7.12
CA TYR A 147 -9.69 3.41 -7.94
C TYR A 147 -8.38 3.69 -7.19
N THR A 148 -8.30 4.79 -6.43
CA THR A 148 -7.06 5.16 -5.72
C THR A 148 -6.69 4.12 -4.65
N GLY A 149 -7.65 3.68 -3.84
CA GLY A 149 -7.43 2.64 -2.83
C GLY A 149 -7.10 1.28 -3.47
N CYS A 150 -7.66 1.02 -4.65
CA CYS A 150 -7.36 -0.14 -5.45
C CYS A 150 -5.90 -0.12 -5.96
N GLN A 151 -5.44 1.01 -6.53
CA GLN A 151 -4.03 1.19 -6.92
C GLN A 151 -3.09 1.12 -5.71
N HIS A 152 -3.47 1.73 -4.59
CA HIS A 152 -2.72 1.65 -3.34
C HIS A 152 -2.49 0.18 -2.93
N GLY A 153 -3.53 -0.65 -2.99
CA GLY A 153 -3.44 -2.09 -2.76
C GLY A 153 -2.48 -2.84 -3.71
N ILE A 154 -2.42 -2.47 -4.99
CA ILE A 154 -1.42 -3.00 -5.93
C ILE A 154 0.00 -2.68 -5.44
N GLY A 155 0.21 -1.48 -4.89
CA GLY A 155 1.49 -1.07 -4.29
C GLY A 155 1.97 -1.99 -3.17
N HIS A 156 1.08 -2.41 -2.27
CA HIS A 156 1.39 -3.39 -1.23
C HIS A 156 1.85 -4.72 -1.84
N GLY A 157 1.06 -5.29 -2.75
CA GLY A 157 1.38 -6.57 -3.37
C GLY A 157 2.69 -6.55 -4.17
N LEU A 158 3.06 -5.41 -4.75
CA LEU A 158 4.35 -5.23 -5.41
C LEU A 158 5.54 -5.32 -4.43
N VAL A 159 5.41 -4.76 -3.23
CA VAL A 159 6.46 -4.86 -2.19
C VAL A 159 6.55 -6.28 -1.65
N GLU A 160 5.42 -6.97 -1.48
CA GLU A 160 5.41 -8.38 -1.10
C GLU A 160 6.09 -9.26 -2.17
N TYR A 161 5.81 -9.00 -3.45
CA TYR A 161 6.38 -9.75 -4.57
C TYR A 161 7.89 -9.53 -4.76
N TYR A 162 8.33 -8.27 -4.89
CA TYR A 162 9.75 -7.97 -5.13
C TYR A 162 10.60 -8.09 -3.87
N GLY A 163 9.97 -7.96 -2.71
CA GLY A 163 10.65 -7.79 -1.44
C GLY A 163 11.12 -6.35 -1.20
N ARG A 164 11.33 -6.02 0.07
CA ARG A 164 11.60 -4.64 0.54
C ARG A 164 12.95 -4.07 0.12
N ASN A 165 13.88 -4.90 -0.34
CA ASN A 165 15.17 -4.46 -0.86
C ASN A 165 15.10 -4.00 -2.32
N LYS A 166 13.92 -4.13 -2.96
CA LYS A 166 13.69 -3.91 -4.39
C LYS A 166 12.48 -2.99 -4.65
N ILE A 167 12.31 -1.98 -3.80
CA ILE A 167 11.20 -1.02 -3.94
C ILE A 167 11.30 -0.22 -5.25
N SER A 168 12.49 -0.05 -5.82
CA SER A 168 12.67 0.57 -7.13
C SER A 168 11.90 -0.17 -8.22
N GLU A 169 11.94 -1.49 -8.21
CA GLU A 169 11.25 -2.35 -9.17
C GLU A 169 9.73 -2.27 -8.99
N ALA A 170 9.25 -2.17 -7.74
CA ALA A 170 7.85 -1.90 -7.43
C ALA A 170 7.40 -0.53 -8.00
N LEU A 171 8.18 0.53 -7.78
CA LEU A 171 7.88 1.87 -8.29
C LEU A 171 7.86 1.94 -9.82
N GLU A 172 8.72 1.18 -10.52
CA GLU A 172 8.69 1.09 -11.98
C GLU A 172 7.41 0.41 -12.51
N GLN A 173 6.78 -0.48 -11.73
CA GLN A 173 5.46 -0.99 -12.09
C GLN A 173 4.38 0.06 -11.80
N CYS A 174 4.43 0.74 -10.66
CA CYS A 174 3.50 1.83 -10.35
C CYS A 174 3.52 2.92 -11.44
N LYS A 175 4.70 3.25 -11.99
CA LYS A 175 4.84 4.23 -13.07
C LYS A 175 3.95 3.95 -14.29
N LYS A 176 3.63 2.68 -14.57
CA LYS A 176 2.86 2.27 -15.74
C LYS A 176 1.36 2.43 -15.57
N ILE A 177 0.88 2.41 -14.33
CA ILE A 177 -0.56 2.38 -14.02
C ILE A 177 -1.02 3.62 -13.25
N GLN A 178 -0.14 4.23 -12.47
CA GLN A 178 -0.50 5.22 -11.46
C GLN A 178 -1.08 6.49 -12.09
N LYS A 179 -2.33 6.81 -11.71
CA LYS A 179 -2.98 8.09 -12.07
C LYS A 179 -2.90 9.09 -10.94
N ASN A 180 -2.87 8.63 -9.69
CA ASN A 180 -2.71 9.47 -8.51
C ASN A 180 -1.28 9.37 -7.96
N LEU A 181 -0.49 10.43 -8.14
CA LEU A 181 0.92 10.42 -7.75
C LEU A 181 1.16 10.46 -6.24
N LEU A 182 0.18 10.87 -5.46
CA LEU A 182 0.38 11.16 -4.04
C LEU A 182 -0.02 9.96 -3.16
N VAL A 183 -1.20 9.38 -3.39
CA VAL A 183 -1.80 8.31 -2.57
C VAL A 183 -2.17 7.03 -3.35
N GLY A 184 -1.80 6.94 -4.63
CA GLY A 184 -2.01 5.74 -5.44
C GLY A 184 -1.01 4.62 -5.13
N CYS A 185 -0.60 3.88 -6.17
CA CYS A 185 0.28 2.72 -6.08
C CYS A 185 1.59 2.98 -5.32
N SER A 186 2.28 4.09 -5.56
CA SER A 186 3.54 4.43 -4.90
C SER A 186 3.39 4.66 -3.41
N SER A 187 2.25 5.21 -2.96
CA SER A 187 1.98 5.41 -1.53
C SER A 187 1.77 4.06 -0.85
N GLY A 188 1.10 3.10 -1.51
CA GLY A 188 1.02 1.71 -1.03
C GLY A 188 2.39 1.04 -0.92
N VAL A 189 3.27 1.25 -1.92
CA VAL A 189 4.67 0.79 -1.87
C VAL A 189 5.40 1.37 -0.65
N PHE A 190 5.32 2.68 -0.42
CA PHE A 190 6.00 3.32 0.70
C PHE A 190 5.41 2.94 2.05
N MET A 191 4.08 2.82 2.15
CA MET A 191 3.41 2.39 3.38
C MET A 191 3.85 0.97 3.76
N GLU A 192 3.81 0.01 2.83
CA GLU A 192 4.28 -1.36 3.07
C GLU A 192 5.78 -1.41 3.39
N TYR A 193 6.58 -0.59 2.69
CA TYR A 193 8.01 -0.53 2.93
C TYR A 193 8.36 -0.01 4.32
N PHE A 194 7.66 1.04 4.80
CA PHE A 194 7.90 1.67 6.10
C PHE A 194 7.31 0.88 7.26
N VAL A 195 6.08 0.36 7.12
CA VAL A 195 5.33 -0.29 8.18
C VAL A 195 4.70 -1.58 7.62
N PRO A 196 5.50 -2.64 7.41
CA PRO A 196 5.01 -3.87 6.79
C PRO A 196 3.99 -4.59 7.66
N ASN A 197 3.10 -5.36 7.04
CA ASN A 197 2.16 -6.22 7.74
C ASN A 197 2.31 -7.70 7.32
N PRO A 198 2.72 -8.63 8.21
CA PRO A 198 3.03 -8.45 9.64
C PRO A 198 4.31 -7.64 9.88
N PRO A 199 4.43 -6.99 11.06
CA PRO A 199 5.67 -6.31 11.43
C PRO A 199 6.84 -7.30 11.44
N VAL A 200 7.91 -6.96 10.74
CA VAL A 200 9.19 -7.65 10.88
C VAL A 200 9.97 -6.86 11.94
N GLU A 201 10.11 -7.42 13.14
CA GLU A 201 10.54 -6.74 14.39
C GLU A 201 11.79 -5.88 14.24
N ASP A 202 12.63 -6.19 13.26
CA ASP A 202 13.96 -5.66 13.12
C ASP A 202 14.12 -4.65 11.96
N ASP A 203 13.13 -4.50 11.08
CA ASP A 203 13.35 -3.82 9.80
C ASP A 203 12.88 -2.36 9.75
N ALA A 204 11.78 -1.99 10.41
CA ALA A 204 11.37 -0.57 10.45
C ALA A 204 12.41 0.27 11.21
N ARG A 205 13.04 -0.30 12.25
CA ARG A 205 14.16 0.34 12.98
C ARG A 205 15.39 0.54 12.10
N LYS A 206 15.68 -0.37 11.16
CA LYS A 206 16.81 -0.23 10.21
C LYS A 206 16.60 0.91 9.23
N LEU A 207 15.36 1.20 8.85
CA LEU A 207 15.03 2.32 7.97
C LEU A 207 15.03 3.67 8.70
N PHE A 208 14.74 3.65 10.00
CA PHE A 208 14.68 4.86 10.81
C PHE A 208 16.08 5.38 11.16
N ASN A 209 16.32 6.66 10.88
CA ASN A 209 17.55 7.36 11.27
C ASN A 209 17.18 8.70 11.91
N ASP A 210 17.54 8.88 13.18
CA ASP A 210 17.21 10.10 13.92
C ASP A 210 17.89 11.36 13.36
N ASN A 211 19.11 11.21 12.83
CA ASN A 211 19.90 12.32 12.31
C ASN A 211 19.42 12.74 10.89
N ASP A 212 19.03 11.76 10.08
CA ASP A 212 18.46 11.95 8.75
C ASP A 212 17.07 11.28 8.65
N PRO A 213 16.00 11.93 9.17
CA PRO A 213 14.65 11.34 9.21
C PRO A 213 14.04 11.15 7.83
N PHE A 214 14.67 11.70 6.78
CA PHE A 214 14.26 11.57 5.38
C PHE A 214 15.14 10.60 4.58
N LEU A 215 16.09 9.91 5.23
CA LEU A 215 17.00 8.95 4.59
C LEU A 215 16.28 7.97 3.65
N PRO A 216 15.12 7.36 4.00
CA PRO A 216 14.41 6.44 3.12
C PRO A 216 13.87 7.07 1.83
N CYS A 217 13.62 8.39 1.83
CA CYS A 217 13.09 9.12 0.68
C CYS A 217 14.17 9.84 -0.13
N LYS A 218 15.42 9.88 0.35
CA LYS A 218 16.49 10.70 -0.22
C LYS A 218 16.89 10.29 -1.64
N THR A 219 16.83 9.00 -1.94
CA THR A 219 17.15 8.45 -3.27
C THR A 219 15.93 8.36 -4.18
N ILE A 220 14.73 8.62 -3.66
CA ILE A 220 13.48 8.57 -4.43
C ILE A 220 13.40 9.82 -5.31
N LYS A 221 13.28 9.59 -6.61
CA LYS A 221 13.18 10.65 -7.62
C LYS A 221 11.73 10.92 -8.01
N ALA A 222 11.52 11.98 -8.78
CA ALA A 222 10.24 12.23 -9.43
C ALA A 222 9.80 11.00 -10.27
N PRO A 223 8.50 10.70 -10.32
CA PRO A 223 7.40 11.46 -9.73
C PRO A 223 7.07 11.10 -8.27
N PHE A 224 7.79 10.17 -7.64
CA PHE A 224 7.37 9.50 -6.41
C PHE A 224 7.79 10.18 -5.10
N VAL A 225 8.68 11.17 -5.16
CA VAL A 225 9.26 11.81 -3.96
C VAL A 225 8.19 12.36 -3.01
N ASN A 226 7.15 13.02 -3.52
CA ASN A 226 6.09 13.60 -2.69
C ASN A 226 5.20 12.52 -2.04
N SER A 227 5.03 11.37 -2.68
CA SER A 227 4.34 10.20 -2.11
C SER A 227 5.15 9.59 -0.96
N CYS A 228 6.46 9.45 -1.15
CA CYS A 228 7.37 8.98 -0.10
C CYS A 228 7.34 9.91 1.12
N ILE A 229 7.43 11.23 0.89
CA ILE A 229 7.39 12.24 1.94
C ILE A 229 6.03 12.29 2.66
N LEU A 230 4.92 12.00 1.97
CA LEU A 230 3.61 11.88 2.61
C LEU A 230 3.54 10.69 3.58
N GLU A 231 4.13 9.54 3.22
CA GLU A 231 4.06 8.33 4.05
C GLU A 231 5.11 8.30 5.18
N ILE A 232 6.19 9.07 5.08
CA ILE A 232 7.31 9.03 6.03
C ILE A 232 6.94 9.28 7.52
N PRO A 233 5.92 10.10 7.87
CA PRO A 233 5.53 10.26 9.27
C PRO A 233 5.08 8.95 9.92
N ARG A 234 4.57 7.98 9.13
CA ARG A 234 4.24 6.63 9.63
C ARG A 234 5.47 5.91 10.16
N LEU A 235 6.60 6.02 9.46
CA LEU A 235 7.86 5.45 9.91
C LEU A 235 8.28 6.08 11.23
N TRP A 236 8.23 7.41 11.35
CA TRP A 236 8.58 8.09 12.60
C TRP A 236 7.68 7.67 13.77
N ARG A 237 6.40 7.39 13.48
CA ARG A 237 5.42 6.96 14.46
C ARG A 237 5.70 5.55 15.02
N THR A 238 6.53 4.75 14.35
CA THR A 238 7.00 3.44 14.86
C THR A 238 8.03 3.57 15.98
N THR A 239 8.77 4.69 16.04
CA THR A 239 9.86 4.90 17.01
C THR A 239 9.57 6.02 18.02
N SER A 240 8.62 6.91 17.73
CA SER A 240 8.29 8.05 18.59
C SER A 240 6.80 8.37 18.61
N LYS A 241 6.36 9.07 19.66
CA LYS A 241 5.04 9.68 19.81
C LYS A 241 5.09 11.22 19.82
N ASP A 242 6.27 11.80 19.61
CA ASP A 242 6.48 13.25 19.69
C ASP A 242 6.14 13.95 18.36
N PHE A 243 4.92 14.46 18.26
CA PHE A 243 4.46 15.22 17.10
C PHE A 243 5.15 16.59 16.96
N ASN A 244 5.77 17.13 18.02
CA ASN A 244 6.61 18.33 17.88
C ASN A 244 7.88 18.00 17.10
N LYS A 245 8.50 16.84 17.39
CA LYS A 245 9.64 16.33 16.61
C LYS A 245 9.26 16.12 15.14
N PHE A 246 8.08 15.55 14.86
CA PHE A 246 7.62 15.33 13.48
C PHE A 246 7.38 16.63 12.73
N ARG A 247 6.75 17.63 13.37
CA ARG A 247 6.59 18.98 12.82
C ARG A 247 7.94 19.61 12.49
N ASN A 248 8.90 19.55 13.42
CA ASN A 248 10.24 20.08 13.21
C ASN A 248 10.97 19.36 12.06
N ASN A 249 10.74 18.06 11.88
CA ASN A 249 11.25 17.33 10.72
C ASN A 249 10.66 17.88 9.42
N CYS A 250 9.35 18.05 9.32
CA CYS A 250 8.72 18.62 8.11
C CYS A 250 9.26 20.02 7.77
N LEU A 251 9.58 20.84 8.77
CA LEU A 251 10.16 22.18 8.56
C LEU A 251 11.57 22.17 7.97
N ARG A 252 12.30 21.05 8.04
CA ARG A 252 13.63 20.91 7.41
C ARG A 252 13.57 20.75 5.89
N LEU A 253 12.38 20.54 5.31
CA LEU A 253 12.20 20.40 3.86
C LEU A 253 12.20 21.78 3.20
N ASN A 254 13.16 22.02 2.31
CA ASN A 254 13.29 23.28 1.58
C ASN A 254 12.34 23.38 0.37
N HIS A 255 11.87 22.25 -0.16
CA HIS A 255 10.96 22.23 -1.30
C HIS A 255 9.50 22.36 -0.81
N SER A 256 8.81 23.43 -1.23
CA SER A 256 7.45 23.73 -0.78
C SER A 256 6.49 22.55 -0.93
N ASP A 257 6.50 21.84 -2.06
CA ASP A 257 5.57 20.72 -2.26
C ASP A 257 5.89 19.51 -1.38
N GLN A 258 7.16 19.25 -1.07
CA GLN A 258 7.53 18.19 -0.14
C GLN A 258 7.10 18.56 1.27
N GLN A 259 7.28 19.83 1.66
CA GLN A 259 6.84 20.33 2.95
C GLN A 259 5.32 20.21 3.11
N LYS A 260 4.53 20.60 2.09
CA LYS A 260 3.07 20.40 2.04
C LYS A 260 2.69 18.93 2.16
N SER A 261 3.35 18.04 1.41
CA SER A 261 3.13 16.58 1.51
C SER A 261 3.45 16.05 2.91
N CYS A 262 4.53 16.52 3.54
CA CYS A 262 4.93 16.10 4.87
C CYS A 262 3.88 16.50 5.92
N PHE A 263 3.37 17.73 5.86
CA PHE A 263 2.31 18.18 6.76
C PHE A 263 0.98 17.47 6.52
N ARG A 264 0.63 17.18 5.26
CA ARG A 264 -0.55 16.36 4.92
C ARG A 264 -0.40 14.93 5.48
N GLY A 265 0.78 14.32 5.34
CA GLY A 265 1.12 13.04 5.96
C GLY A 265 1.06 13.08 7.49
N LEU A 266 1.57 14.15 8.11
CA LEU A 266 1.55 14.35 9.55
C LEU A 266 0.12 14.39 10.09
N GLY A 267 -0.78 15.11 9.42
CA GLY A 267 -2.21 15.11 9.75
C GLY A 267 -2.84 13.75 9.51
N TYR A 268 -2.49 13.05 8.42
CA TYR A 268 -3.04 11.72 8.13
C TYR A 268 -2.75 10.73 9.27
N ILE A 269 -1.54 10.76 9.85
CA ILE A 269 -1.18 9.85 10.94
C ILE A 269 -1.75 10.24 12.32
N THR A 270 -2.44 11.37 12.47
CA THR A 270 -3.17 11.67 13.72
C THR A 270 -4.46 10.88 13.82
N MET A 271 -5.03 10.47 12.69
CA MET A 271 -6.17 9.58 12.67
C MET A 271 -5.77 8.21 13.25
N ASN A 272 -6.58 7.74 14.19
CA ASN A 272 -6.45 6.42 14.78
C ASN A 272 -7.71 5.61 14.46
N SER A 273 -7.53 4.51 13.72
CA SER A 273 -8.62 3.65 13.28
C SER A 273 -9.22 2.78 14.40
N VAL A 274 -8.49 2.60 15.52
CA VAL A 274 -8.94 1.85 16.71
C VAL A 274 -9.77 2.75 17.62
N LYS A 275 -9.27 3.94 17.92
CA LYS A 275 -9.92 4.92 18.81
C LYS A 275 -9.85 6.30 18.14
N PRO A 276 -10.81 6.61 17.26
CA PRO A 276 -10.91 7.92 16.61
C PRO A 276 -10.91 9.05 17.65
N ASP A 277 -9.94 9.96 17.56
CA ASP A 277 -9.86 11.15 18.43
C ASP A 277 -9.65 12.43 17.60
N PRO A 278 -10.75 13.04 17.11
CA PRO A 278 -10.67 14.25 16.30
C PRO A 278 -10.07 15.44 17.05
N ASN A 279 -10.21 15.49 18.38
CA ASN A 279 -9.61 16.54 19.21
C ASN A 279 -8.09 16.43 19.27
N PHE A 280 -7.56 15.21 19.32
CA PHE A 280 -6.12 14.98 19.17
C PHE A 280 -5.62 15.45 17.80
N SER A 281 -6.34 15.13 16.73
CA SER A 281 -6.00 15.58 15.37
C SER A 281 -6.01 17.11 15.25
N LEU A 282 -7.08 17.75 15.75
CA LEU A 282 -7.23 19.20 15.75
C LEU A 282 -6.12 19.88 16.55
N SER A 283 -5.92 19.47 17.81
CA SER A 283 -4.89 20.06 18.69
C SER A 283 -3.46 19.87 18.17
N THR A 284 -3.22 18.80 17.40
CA THR A 284 -1.95 18.59 16.70
C THR A 284 -1.79 19.58 15.56
N CYS A 285 -2.81 19.74 14.70
CA CYS A 285 -2.73 20.64 13.55
C CYS A 285 -2.77 22.12 13.93
N LEU A 286 -3.41 22.51 15.03
CA LEU A 286 -3.38 23.90 15.53
C LEU A 286 -1.98 24.37 15.96
N LYS A 287 -1.03 23.44 16.14
CA LYS A 287 0.37 23.75 16.48
C LYS A 287 1.27 23.88 15.24
N MET A 288 0.72 23.86 14.03
CA MET A 288 1.50 24.12 12.82
C MET A 288 1.98 25.59 12.82
N PRO A 289 3.18 25.86 12.29
CA PRO A 289 3.83 27.17 12.44
C PRO A 289 3.15 28.29 11.65
N ASP A 290 2.38 27.96 10.63
CA ASP A 290 1.68 28.92 9.78
C ASP A 290 0.34 28.36 9.25
N GLU A 291 -0.47 29.25 8.69
CA GLU A 291 -1.80 28.92 8.20
C GLU A 291 -1.81 27.92 7.03
N GLN A 292 -0.79 27.94 6.17
CA GLN A 292 -0.68 27.01 5.04
C GLN A 292 -0.36 25.60 5.54
N THR A 293 0.64 25.44 6.40
CA THR A 293 1.01 24.14 6.98
C THR A 293 -0.10 23.58 7.87
N LYS A 294 -0.82 24.43 8.60
CA LYS A 294 -2.06 24.07 9.31
C LYS A 294 -3.13 23.52 8.36
N LEU A 295 -3.38 24.19 7.24
CA LEU A 295 -4.36 23.76 6.24
C LEU A 295 -4.01 22.37 5.66
N PHE A 296 -2.74 22.10 5.32
CA PHE A 296 -2.34 20.77 4.83
C PHE A 296 -2.46 19.69 5.92
N CYS A 297 -2.11 20.00 7.17
CA CYS A 297 -2.31 19.08 8.29
C CYS A 297 -3.79 18.74 8.48
N LEU A 298 -4.67 19.75 8.52
CA LEU A 298 -6.11 19.52 8.66
C LEU A 298 -6.67 18.71 7.49
N ALA A 299 -6.28 19.03 6.26
CA ALA A 299 -6.69 18.27 5.08
C ALA A 299 -6.26 16.79 5.14
N GLY A 300 -5.04 16.52 5.62
CA GLY A 300 -4.53 15.18 5.85
C GLY A 300 -5.30 14.42 6.94
N ALA A 301 -5.58 15.07 8.07
CA ALA A 301 -6.38 14.50 9.15
C ALA A 301 -7.80 14.17 8.68
N THR A 302 -8.46 15.11 7.99
CA THR A 302 -9.78 14.90 7.38
C THR A 302 -9.78 13.75 6.39
N TRP A 303 -8.75 13.64 5.54
CA TRP A 303 -8.58 12.47 4.67
C TRP A 303 -8.49 11.18 5.48
N GLY A 304 -7.69 11.17 6.55
CA GLY A 304 -7.56 9.99 7.41
C GLY A 304 -8.90 9.46 7.90
N TYR A 305 -9.78 10.33 8.39
CA TYR A 305 -11.11 9.93 8.83
C TYR A 305 -12.02 9.42 7.70
N LYS A 306 -11.83 9.89 6.46
CA LYS A 306 -12.55 9.35 5.28
C LYS A 306 -12.13 7.92 4.91
N THR A 307 -10.94 7.48 5.36
CA THR A 307 -10.38 6.16 5.04
C THR A 307 -10.70 5.06 6.06
N ILE A 308 -11.53 5.37 7.07
CA ILE A 308 -11.97 4.42 8.09
C ILE A 308 -13.50 4.39 8.15
N ASP A 309 -14.04 3.41 8.88
CA ASP A 309 -15.48 3.21 8.98
C ASP A 309 -16.21 4.45 9.49
N GLN A 310 -17.32 4.79 8.83
CA GLN A 310 -18.12 5.97 9.13
C GLN A 310 -19.00 5.76 10.36
N THR A 311 -18.40 5.97 11.52
CA THR A 311 -19.10 6.19 12.80
C THR A 311 -19.51 7.65 12.96
N GLU A 312 -20.42 7.95 13.89
CA GLU A 312 -20.83 9.33 14.21
C GLU A 312 -19.62 10.24 14.47
N ILE A 313 -18.67 9.80 15.30
CA ILE A 313 -17.44 10.54 15.63
C ILE A 313 -16.63 10.86 14.36
N THR A 314 -16.47 9.89 13.46
CA THR A 314 -15.69 10.08 12.23
C THR A 314 -16.41 10.98 11.23
N VAL A 315 -17.75 10.88 11.13
CA VAL A 315 -18.56 11.75 10.28
C VAL A 315 -18.51 13.19 10.77
N GLU A 316 -18.55 13.40 12.08
CA GLU A 316 -18.38 14.72 12.69
C GLU A 316 -16.98 15.27 12.41
N ALA A 317 -15.93 14.46 12.60
CA ALA A 317 -14.54 14.85 12.30
C ALA A 317 -14.36 15.32 10.86
N ILE A 318 -14.94 14.59 9.90
CA ILE A 318 -14.88 14.93 8.47
C ILE A 318 -15.52 16.31 8.21
N LYS A 319 -16.59 16.64 8.93
CA LYS A 319 -17.33 17.91 8.78
C LYS A 319 -16.70 19.08 9.56
N SER A 320 -15.92 18.84 10.61
CA SER A 320 -15.51 19.89 11.56
C SER A 320 -14.04 20.31 11.44
N LEU A 321 -13.13 19.39 11.09
CA LEU A 321 -11.69 19.68 11.11
C LEU A 321 -11.30 20.84 10.17
N CYS A 322 -11.78 20.83 8.92
CA CYS A 322 -11.44 21.88 7.95
C CYS A 322 -12.01 23.27 8.28
N LYS A 323 -13.01 23.38 9.17
CA LYS A 323 -13.54 24.67 9.64
C LYS A 323 -12.53 25.50 10.43
N HIS A 324 -11.46 24.85 10.92
CA HIS A 324 -10.38 25.50 11.67
C HIS A 324 -9.22 25.97 10.79
N SER A 325 -9.33 25.80 9.46
CA SER A 325 -8.39 26.36 8.49
C SER A 325 -8.81 27.77 8.08
N TYR A 326 -7.87 28.58 7.60
CA TYR A 326 -8.18 29.91 7.05
C TYR A 326 -9.02 29.86 5.76
N ASP A 327 -9.06 28.71 5.09
CA ASP A 327 -9.82 28.47 3.87
C ASP A 327 -10.45 27.06 3.94
N GLU A 328 -11.63 26.98 4.56
CA GLU A 328 -12.37 25.72 4.74
C GLU A 328 -12.60 25.01 3.41
N LYS A 329 -12.97 25.76 2.37
CA LYS A 329 -13.27 25.20 1.05
C LYS A 329 -12.02 24.53 0.46
N LYS A 330 -10.88 25.21 0.52
CA LYS A 330 -9.62 24.65 0.03
C LYS A 330 -9.15 23.46 0.87
N CYS A 331 -9.32 23.51 2.19
CA CYS A 331 -9.04 22.36 3.05
C CYS A 331 -9.91 21.14 2.67
N VAL A 332 -11.21 21.33 2.45
CA VAL A 332 -12.13 20.25 2.05
C VAL A 332 -11.72 19.67 0.69
N GLU A 333 -11.37 20.51 -0.28
CA GLU A 333 -10.85 20.08 -1.58
C GLU A 333 -9.58 19.22 -1.41
N LEU A 334 -8.59 19.73 -0.67
CA LEU A 334 -7.35 19.03 -0.36
C LEU A 334 -7.56 17.83 0.58
N SER A 335 -8.71 17.66 1.21
CA SER A 335 -9.00 16.45 1.98
C SER A 335 -9.55 15.33 1.10
N ASN A 336 -9.75 15.57 -0.20
CA ASN A 336 -10.19 14.56 -1.15
C ASN A 336 -9.02 14.11 -2.03
N LEU A 337 -8.13 13.33 -1.43
CA LEU A 337 -6.94 12.82 -2.12
C LEU A 337 -7.28 11.93 -3.33
N ASN A 338 -8.50 11.44 -3.48
CA ASN A 338 -8.92 10.68 -4.67
C ASN A 338 -9.02 11.50 -5.96
N LEU A 339 -9.15 12.82 -5.85
CA LEU A 339 -9.32 13.74 -6.98
C LEU A 339 -8.00 14.27 -7.55
N ASP A 340 -6.88 14.05 -6.87
CA ASP A 340 -5.53 14.47 -7.30
C ASP A 340 -4.99 13.51 -8.41
N ARG A 341 -5.74 13.33 -9.50
CA ARG A 341 -5.38 12.49 -10.66
C ARG A 341 -4.74 13.34 -11.77
N ILE A 342 -3.77 12.75 -12.46
CA ILE A 342 -3.16 13.27 -13.70
C ILE A 342 -3.99 12.84 -14.90
#